data_AF-A0A7S2GNS3-F1
#
_entry.id   AF-A0A7S2GNS3-F1
#
_cell.length_a   1.000
_cell.length_b   1.000
_cell.length_c   1.000
_cell.angle_alpha   90.00
_cell.angle_beta   90.00
_cell.angle_gamma   90.00
#
_symmetry.space_group_name_H-M   'P 1'
#
loop_
_entity.id
_entity.type
_entity.pdbx_description
1 polymer ?
#
loop_
_entity_poly.entity_id
_entity_poly.type
_entity_poly.pdbx_seq_one_letter_code
_entity_poly.pdbx_strand_id
1 'polypeptide(L)'
;VHKFAGNAARRYRRALRWIEGDDQEDRKIKLEKGTLQMRLAKAEALSFQRFGEDAGEATEQEKGALAEARSLLKEVLAAGEALKNESLSYECLKMTLQVCIQAEDIKEARATLEKLQGMRPEDDELKSDSARINRLESALSLKKGAGTVEDLQKELQGAVTAQDKAKCGELLTSLYDLLKESKVTWDAVRTCKVGKDVGNAMKMGDPDTAAQARKVVQEIQALAQRAGLGL
;
A
#
# COMPACT_ATOMS: atom_id res chain seq x y z
N VAL A 1 -13.47 -10.57 -13.74
CA VAL A 1 -12.06 -10.22 -14.08
C VAL A 1 -11.13 -11.43 -13.98
N HIS A 2 -11.05 -12.09 -12.82
CA HIS A 2 -10.16 -13.25 -12.56
C HIS A 2 -10.18 -14.37 -13.60
N LYS A 3 -11.35 -14.86 -14.03
CA LYS A 3 -11.45 -15.92 -15.06
C LYS A 3 -10.78 -15.52 -16.38
N PHE A 4 -10.92 -14.25 -16.79
CA PHE A 4 -10.33 -13.74 -18.02
C PHE A 4 -8.82 -13.55 -17.87
N ALA A 5 -8.38 -13.01 -16.73
CA ALA A 5 -6.97 -12.87 -16.39
C ALA A 5 -6.26 -14.24 -16.34
N GLY A 6 -6.82 -15.23 -15.65
CA GLY A 6 -6.25 -16.59 -15.59
C GLY A 6 -6.24 -17.31 -16.96
N ASN A 7 -7.25 -17.06 -17.82
CA ASN A 7 -7.21 -17.54 -19.20
C ASN A 7 -6.11 -16.87 -20.02
N ALA A 8 -5.93 -15.55 -19.87
CA ALA A 8 -4.89 -14.80 -20.55
C ALA A 8 -3.49 -15.25 -20.10
N ALA A 9 -3.28 -15.40 -18.79
CA ALA A 9 -2.07 -15.94 -18.19
C ALA A 9 -1.66 -17.29 -18.81
N ARG A 10 -2.60 -18.24 -18.90
CA ARG A 10 -2.34 -19.54 -19.55
C ARG A 10 -1.96 -19.41 -21.02
N ARG A 11 -2.58 -18.49 -21.76
CA ARG A 11 -2.28 -18.25 -23.17
C ARG A 11 -0.88 -17.66 -23.35
N TYR A 12 -0.52 -16.65 -22.55
CA TYR A 12 0.80 -16.02 -22.64
C TYR A 12 1.92 -16.97 -22.18
N ARG A 13 1.73 -17.76 -21.12
CA ARG A 13 2.69 -18.83 -20.76
C ARG A 13 2.89 -19.87 -21.87
N ARG A 14 1.85 -20.15 -22.66
CA ARG A 14 1.98 -21.06 -23.81
C ARG A 14 2.76 -20.40 -24.95
N ALA A 15 2.43 -19.14 -25.27
CA ALA A 15 3.13 -18.39 -26.30
C ALA A 15 4.61 -18.18 -25.97
N LEU A 16 4.95 -17.88 -24.71
CA LEU A 16 6.34 -17.77 -24.27
C LEU A 16 7.12 -19.06 -24.46
N ARG A 17 6.54 -20.21 -24.07
CA ARG A 17 7.18 -21.52 -24.31
C ARG A 17 7.44 -21.81 -25.80
N TRP A 18 6.58 -21.33 -26.69
CA TRP A 18 6.78 -21.48 -28.12
C TRP A 18 7.95 -20.62 -28.61
N ILE A 19 8.01 -19.37 -28.15
CA ILE A 19 9.11 -18.46 -28.51
C ILE A 19 10.45 -18.91 -27.91
N GLU A 20 10.45 -19.45 -26.70
CA GLU A 20 11.66 -19.96 -26.03
C GLU A 20 12.19 -21.26 -26.64
N GLY A 21 11.34 -22.02 -27.33
CA GLY A 21 11.77 -23.19 -28.11
C GLY A 21 12.45 -22.84 -29.43
N ASP A 22 12.35 -21.57 -29.86
CA ASP A 22 12.99 -21.04 -31.06
C ASP A 22 14.28 -20.32 -30.61
N ASP A 23 15.43 -21.00 -30.67
CA ASP A 23 16.74 -20.51 -30.20
C ASP A 23 17.36 -19.47 -31.16
N GLN A 24 16.53 -18.51 -31.58
CA GLN A 24 16.90 -17.48 -32.53
C GLN A 24 17.25 -16.19 -31.79
N GLU A 25 18.47 -15.71 -31.99
CA GLU A 25 18.95 -14.43 -31.45
C GLU A 25 18.34 -13.18 -32.12
N ASP A 26 17.30 -13.35 -32.95
CA ASP A 26 16.65 -12.27 -33.68
C ASP A 26 16.10 -11.21 -32.71
N ARG A 27 16.47 -9.96 -32.96
CA ARG A 27 15.97 -8.79 -32.23
C ARG A 27 14.45 -8.76 -32.19
N LYS A 28 13.76 -9.09 -33.29
CA LYS A 28 12.30 -9.12 -33.37
C LYS A 28 11.69 -10.15 -32.42
N ILE A 29 12.32 -11.33 -32.30
CA ILE A 29 11.89 -12.38 -31.38
C ILE A 29 12.11 -11.94 -29.93
N LYS A 30 13.24 -11.31 -29.63
CA LYS A 30 13.52 -10.74 -28.30
C LYS A 30 12.48 -9.67 -27.90
N LEU A 31 12.05 -8.82 -28.84
CA LEU A 31 11.00 -7.81 -28.60
C LEU A 31 9.60 -8.43 -28.38
N GLU A 32 9.24 -9.44 -29.18
CA GLU A 32 7.97 -10.15 -29.01
C GLU A 32 7.93 -10.91 -27.67
N LYS A 33 9.04 -11.56 -27.30
CA LYS A 33 9.22 -12.19 -25.98
C LYS A 33 8.96 -11.16 -24.87
N GLY A 34 9.59 -10.00 -24.94
CA GLY A 34 9.39 -8.93 -23.95
C GLY A 34 7.93 -8.49 -23.85
N THR A 35 7.26 -8.32 -25.00
CA THR A 35 5.84 -7.96 -25.07
C THR A 35 4.94 -9.02 -24.42
N LEU A 36 5.19 -10.30 -24.69
CA LEU A 36 4.45 -11.41 -24.09
C LEU A 36 4.70 -11.53 -22.59
N GLN A 37 5.93 -11.30 -22.12
CA GLN A 37 6.26 -11.29 -20.69
C GLN A 37 5.54 -10.15 -19.96
N MET A 38 5.49 -8.94 -20.53
CA MET A 38 4.70 -7.84 -19.94
C MET A 38 3.20 -8.17 -19.88
N ARG A 39 2.65 -8.76 -20.94
CA ARG A 39 1.24 -9.16 -20.98
C ARG A 39 0.93 -10.29 -20.01
N LEU A 40 1.87 -11.23 -19.82
CA LEU A 40 1.78 -12.25 -18.79
C LEU A 40 1.82 -11.62 -17.40
N ALA A 41 2.77 -10.73 -17.13
CA ALA A 41 2.88 -10.04 -15.84
C ALA A 41 1.57 -9.32 -15.46
N LYS A 42 0.97 -8.61 -16.42
CA LYS A 42 -0.35 -7.99 -16.23
C LYS A 42 -1.44 -9.03 -15.92
N ALA A 43 -1.44 -10.15 -16.65
CA ALA A 43 -2.43 -11.20 -16.43
C ALA A 43 -2.26 -11.88 -15.06
N GLU A 44 -1.04 -12.14 -14.60
CA GLU A 44 -0.76 -12.67 -13.26
C GLU A 44 -1.24 -11.70 -12.18
N ALA A 45 -0.83 -10.43 -12.27
CA ALA A 45 -1.23 -9.41 -11.29
C ALA A 45 -2.76 -9.28 -11.18
N LEU A 46 -3.49 -9.37 -12.30
CA LEU A 46 -4.95 -9.31 -12.34
C LEU A 46 -5.65 -10.63 -11.95
N SER A 47 -4.95 -11.76 -11.93
CA SER A 47 -5.57 -13.08 -11.72
C SER A 47 -6.13 -13.24 -10.31
N PHE A 48 -5.54 -12.56 -9.34
CA PHE A 48 -5.95 -12.59 -7.93
C PHE A 48 -6.23 -11.20 -7.36
N GLN A 49 -6.14 -10.15 -8.20
CA GLN A 49 -6.33 -8.77 -7.75
C GLN A 49 -7.69 -8.58 -7.09
N ARG A 50 -7.67 -8.14 -5.84
CA ARG A 50 -8.89 -7.82 -5.12
C ARG A 50 -9.34 -6.39 -5.44
N PHE A 51 -10.65 -6.18 -5.49
CA PHE A 51 -11.26 -4.89 -5.80
C PHE A 51 -12.15 -4.45 -4.63
N GLY A 52 -12.12 -3.16 -4.31
CA GLY A 52 -12.94 -2.56 -3.25
C GLY A 52 -12.24 -2.48 -1.88
N GLU A 53 -12.78 -1.65 -1.00
CA GLU A 53 -12.22 -1.36 0.33
C GLU A 53 -12.37 -2.53 1.32
N ASP A 54 -13.36 -3.40 1.11
CA ASP A 54 -13.63 -4.60 1.94
C ASP A 54 -12.85 -5.85 1.50
N ALA A 55 -11.97 -5.70 0.52
CA ALA A 55 -11.10 -6.78 0.09
C ALA A 55 -10.03 -7.04 1.16
N GLY A 56 -10.32 -7.91 2.14
CA GLY A 56 -9.53 -8.20 3.36
C GLY A 56 -8.00 -8.21 3.28
N GLU A 57 -7.32 -9.31 3.60
CA GLU A 57 -5.85 -9.42 3.45
C GLU A 57 -5.44 -10.14 2.17
N ALA A 58 -4.28 -9.76 1.62
CA ALA A 58 -3.77 -10.34 0.39
C ALA A 58 -3.47 -11.83 0.62
N THR A 59 -4.04 -12.68 -0.23
CA THR A 59 -3.81 -14.12 -0.14
C THR A 59 -2.39 -14.47 -0.57
N GLU A 60 -1.85 -15.60 -0.12
CA GLU A 60 -0.53 -16.06 -0.57
C GLU A 60 -0.47 -16.27 -2.10
N GLN A 61 -1.59 -16.62 -2.73
CA GLN A 61 -1.70 -16.74 -4.17
C GLN A 61 -1.54 -15.38 -4.87
N GLU A 62 -2.15 -14.34 -4.33
CA GLU A 62 -2.00 -12.98 -4.85
C GLU A 62 -0.59 -12.46 -4.68
N LYS A 63 0.02 -12.65 -3.50
CA LYS A 63 1.42 -12.28 -3.26
C LYS A 63 2.35 -13.00 -4.24
N GLY A 64 2.14 -14.30 -4.44
CA GLY A 64 2.91 -15.11 -5.40
C GLY A 64 2.77 -14.60 -6.83
N ALA A 65 1.53 -14.31 -7.28
CA ALA A 65 1.28 -13.79 -8.62
C ALA A 65 1.88 -12.40 -8.85
N LEU A 66 1.84 -11.52 -7.85
CA LEU A 66 2.49 -10.20 -7.90
C LEU A 66 4.02 -10.33 -7.92
N ALA A 67 4.59 -11.29 -7.19
CA ALA A 67 6.03 -11.58 -7.23
C ALA A 67 6.47 -12.09 -8.62
N GLU A 68 5.70 -13.02 -9.21
CA GLU A 68 5.95 -13.53 -10.58
C GLU A 68 5.84 -12.39 -11.60
N ALA A 69 4.82 -11.54 -11.50
CA ALA A 69 4.66 -10.37 -12.36
C ALA A 69 5.87 -9.42 -12.28
N ARG A 70 6.37 -9.13 -11.08
CA ARG A 70 7.56 -8.28 -10.90
C ARG A 70 8.81 -8.92 -11.47
N SER A 71 8.99 -10.24 -11.34
CA SER A 71 10.13 -10.96 -11.92
C SER A 71 10.14 -10.84 -13.44
N LEU A 72 9.00 -11.09 -14.08
CA LEU A 72 8.84 -10.96 -15.52
C LEU A 72 9.16 -9.55 -16.00
N LEU A 73 8.67 -8.51 -15.32
CA LEU A 73 8.94 -7.13 -15.70
C LEU A 73 10.42 -6.73 -15.51
N LYS A 74 11.11 -7.28 -14.51
CA LYS A 74 12.56 -7.06 -14.36
C LYS A 74 13.34 -7.62 -15.54
N GLU A 75 12.98 -8.82 -16.00
CA GLU A 75 13.60 -9.43 -17.18
C GLU A 75 13.34 -8.60 -18.44
N VAL A 76 12.11 -8.13 -18.64
CA VAL A 76 11.76 -7.28 -19.79
C VAL A 76 12.52 -5.96 -19.75
N LEU A 77 12.62 -5.32 -18.59
CA LEU A 77 13.34 -4.06 -18.46
C LEU A 77 14.82 -4.24 -18.81
N ALA A 78 15.47 -5.28 -18.28
CA ALA A 78 16.85 -5.61 -18.62
C ALA A 78 17.04 -5.89 -20.11
N ALA A 79 16.09 -6.60 -20.74
CA ALA A 79 16.11 -6.84 -22.18
C ALA A 79 15.92 -5.53 -22.98
N GLY A 80 15.03 -4.64 -22.56
CA GLY A 80 14.80 -3.34 -23.18
C GLY A 80 16.04 -2.45 -23.12
N GLU A 81 16.71 -2.40 -21.97
CA GLU A 81 17.96 -1.67 -21.77
C GLU A 81 19.09 -2.25 -22.64
N ALA A 82 19.27 -3.57 -22.66
CA ALA A 82 20.27 -4.24 -23.48
C ALA A 82 20.06 -3.99 -24.99
N LEU A 83 18.80 -3.94 -25.43
CA LEU A 83 18.42 -3.63 -26.81
C LEU A 83 18.39 -2.13 -27.12
N LYS A 84 18.64 -1.26 -26.12
CA LYS A 84 18.49 0.19 -26.19
C LYS A 84 17.12 0.60 -26.76
N ASN A 85 16.07 -0.12 -26.41
CA ASN A 85 14.71 0.16 -26.86
C ASN A 85 13.96 0.93 -25.77
N GLU A 86 14.05 2.26 -25.83
CA GLU A 86 13.38 3.15 -24.88
C GLU A 86 11.87 2.97 -24.85
N SER A 87 11.23 2.64 -25.97
CA SER A 87 9.78 2.40 -26.01
C SER A 87 9.40 1.17 -25.17
N LEU A 88 10.16 0.07 -25.31
CA LEU A 88 9.94 -1.15 -24.53
C LEU A 88 10.21 -0.91 -23.05
N SER A 89 11.32 -0.23 -22.71
CA SER A 89 11.64 0.11 -21.32
C SER A 89 10.57 1.02 -20.70
N TYR A 90 10.08 2.00 -21.45
CA TYR A 90 9.02 2.91 -20.99
C TYR A 90 7.70 2.18 -20.71
N GLU A 91 7.24 1.34 -21.65
CA GLU A 91 6.03 0.53 -21.47
C GLU A 91 6.18 -0.46 -20.31
N CYS A 92 7.35 -1.06 -20.17
CA CYS A 92 7.67 -1.95 -19.06
C CYS A 92 7.59 -1.21 -17.72
N LEU A 93 8.17 -0.02 -17.62
CA LEU A 93 8.11 0.80 -16.41
C LEU A 93 6.67 1.25 -16.09
N LYS A 94 5.86 1.61 -17.09
CA LYS A 94 4.42 1.88 -16.88
C LYS A 94 3.70 0.67 -16.30
N MET A 95 3.98 -0.53 -16.80
CA MET A 95 3.41 -1.76 -16.26
C MET A 95 3.91 -2.04 -14.83
N THR A 96 5.20 -1.84 -14.57
CA THR A 96 5.79 -1.99 -13.23
C THR A 96 5.11 -1.05 -12.24
N LEU A 97 4.88 0.20 -12.62
CA LEU A 97 4.17 1.17 -11.78
C LEU A 97 2.78 0.67 -11.40
N GLN A 98 2.02 0.15 -12.37
CA GLN A 98 0.68 -0.40 -12.12
C GLN A 98 0.74 -1.60 -11.14
N VAL A 99 1.71 -2.50 -11.32
CA VAL A 99 1.90 -3.66 -10.43
C VAL A 99 2.33 -3.23 -9.03
N CYS A 100 3.22 -2.25 -8.88
CA CYS A 100 3.62 -1.71 -7.58
C CYS A 100 2.43 -1.08 -6.84
N ILE A 101 1.59 -0.31 -7.55
CA ILE A 101 0.37 0.26 -6.98
C ILE A 101 -0.61 -0.84 -6.53
N GLN A 102 -0.79 -1.90 -7.33
CA GLN A 102 -1.64 -3.04 -6.97
C GLN A 102 -1.11 -3.81 -5.76
N ALA A 103 0.21 -3.91 -5.65
CA ALA A 103 0.90 -4.58 -4.55
C ALA A 103 1.06 -3.69 -3.30
N GLU A 104 0.47 -2.49 -3.28
CA GLU A 104 0.59 -1.53 -2.17
C GLU A 104 2.04 -1.12 -1.85
N ASP A 105 2.94 -1.21 -2.84
CA ASP A 105 4.36 -0.89 -2.69
C ASP A 105 4.65 0.56 -3.11
N ILE A 106 4.35 1.47 -2.19
CA ILE A 106 4.51 2.92 -2.40
C ILE A 106 5.95 3.30 -2.73
N LYS A 107 6.93 2.65 -2.09
CA LYS A 107 8.35 2.99 -2.25
C LYS A 107 8.81 2.67 -3.67
N GLU A 108 8.53 1.46 -4.15
CA GLU A 108 8.90 1.07 -5.52
C GLU A 108 8.05 1.81 -6.56
N ALA A 109 6.77 2.10 -6.27
CA ALA A 109 5.91 2.91 -7.14
C ALA A 109 6.46 4.34 -7.32
N ARG A 110 6.87 5.03 -6.24
CA ARG A 110 7.47 6.37 -6.34
C ARG A 110 8.77 6.36 -7.14
N ALA A 111 9.67 5.41 -6.86
CA ALA A 111 10.92 5.28 -7.60
C ALA A 111 10.69 5.00 -9.09
N THR A 112 9.68 4.19 -9.44
CA THR A 112 9.33 3.89 -10.82
C THR A 112 8.71 5.11 -11.51
N LEU A 113 7.84 5.84 -10.82
CA LEU A 113 7.24 7.08 -11.34
C LEU A 113 8.31 8.15 -11.61
N GLU A 114 9.28 8.32 -10.72
CA GLU A 114 10.38 9.27 -10.91
C GLU A 114 11.19 8.93 -12.18
N LYS A 115 11.49 7.65 -12.41
CA LYS A 115 12.14 7.19 -13.66
C LYS A 115 11.30 7.51 -14.89
N LEU A 116 9.99 7.24 -14.84
CA LEU A 116 9.07 7.53 -15.95
C LEU A 116 9.01 9.02 -16.27
N GLN A 117 8.93 9.87 -15.24
CA GLN A 117 8.92 11.33 -15.38
C GLN A 117 10.24 11.86 -15.94
N GLY A 118 11.37 11.24 -15.57
CA GLY A 118 12.68 11.56 -16.15
C GLY A 118 12.79 11.21 -17.63
N MET A 119 12.12 10.12 -18.07
CA MET A 119 12.10 9.73 -19.49
C MET A 119 11.13 10.57 -20.32
N ARG A 120 9.94 10.90 -19.77
CA ARG A 120 8.88 11.65 -20.46
C ARG A 120 8.19 12.62 -19.49
N PRO A 121 8.74 13.82 -19.27
CA PRO A 121 8.19 14.77 -18.29
C PRO A 121 6.82 15.33 -18.67
N GLU A 122 6.46 15.31 -19.95
CA GLU A 122 5.19 15.83 -20.46
C GLU A 122 4.04 14.81 -20.50
N ASP A 123 4.26 13.58 -20.01
CA ASP A 123 3.19 12.57 -19.97
C ASP A 123 2.19 12.88 -18.83
N ASP A 124 1.05 13.46 -19.21
CA ASP A 124 -0.02 13.83 -18.28
C ASP A 124 -0.63 12.63 -17.53
N GLU A 125 -0.53 11.41 -18.05
CA GLU A 125 -1.01 10.22 -17.34
C GLU A 125 -0.21 9.99 -16.04
N LEU A 126 1.07 10.38 -16.02
CA LEU A 126 1.93 10.26 -14.83
C LEU A 126 1.47 11.17 -13.69
N LYS A 127 0.75 12.27 -13.98
CA LYS A 127 0.13 13.12 -12.94
C LYS A 127 -1.02 12.39 -12.25
N SER A 128 -1.82 11.65 -13.03
CA SER A 128 -2.90 10.82 -12.49
C SER A 128 -2.34 9.69 -11.62
N ASP A 129 -1.26 9.03 -12.05
CA ASP A 129 -0.60 8.00 -11.24
C ASP A 129 0.02 8.57 -9.97
N SER A 130 0.64 9.76 -10.01
CA SER A 130 1.11 10.47 -8.82
C SER A 130 -0.02 10.70 -7.80
N ALA A 131 -1.16 11.21 -8.26
CA ALA A 131 -2.34 11.40 -7.42
C ALA A 131 -2.90 10.08 -6.86
N ARG A 132 -2.78 8.97 -7.61
CA ARG A 132 -3.17 7.64 -7.15
C ARG A 132 -2.22 7.11 -6.07
N ILE A 133 -0.91 7.29 -6.22
CA ILE A 133 0.09 6.92 -5.21
C ILE A 133 -0.14 7.70 -3.91
N ASN A 134 -0.37 9.01 -3.99
CA ASN A 134 -0.63 9.83 -2.80
C ASN A 134 -1.88 9.36 -2.04
N ARG A 135 -2.97 9.08 -2.75
CA ARG A 135 -4.20 8.53 -2.13
C ARG A 135 -3.95 7.18 -1.48
N LEU A 136 -3.20 6.30 -2.15
CA LEU A 136 -2.85 4.99 -1.61
C LEU A 136 -1.96 5.10 -0.37
N GLU A 137 -0.98 5.99 -0.37
CA GLU A 137 -0.12 6.25 0.77
C GLU A 137 -0.91 6.76 1.98
N SER A 138 -1.83 7.72 1.77
CA SER A 138 -2.73 8.19 2.82
C SER A 138 -3.61 7.06 3.36
N ALA A 139 -4.21 6.25 2.48
CA ALA A 139 -5.06 5.12 2.88
C ALA A 139 -4.27 4.07 3.70
N LEU A 140 -3.06 3.73 3.26
CA LEU A 140 -2.19 2.79 3.98
C LEU A 140 -1.74 3.33 5.34
N SER A 141 -1.45 4.64 5.42
CA SER A 141 -1.13 5.31 6.67
C SER A 141 -2.29 5.20 7.66
N LEU A 142 -3.52 5.48 7.20
CA LEU A 142 -4.74 5.36 8.02
C LEU A 142 -5.01 3.91 8.46
N LYS A 143 -4.84 2.93 7.56
CA LYS A 143 -5.00 1.51 7.88
C LYS A 143 -4.00 1.04 8.94
N LYS A 144 -2.73 1.44 8.81
CA LYS A 144 -1.70 1.13 9.82
C LYS A 144 -2.00 1.80 11.15
N GLY A 145 -2.35 3.08 11.13
CA GLY A 145 -2.68 3.80 12.36
C GLY A 145 -3.92 3.25 13.07
N ALA A 146 -4.92 2.77 12.35
CA ALA A 146 -6.07 2.09 12.94
C ALA A 146 -5.66 0.82 13.72
N GLY A 147 -4.80 -0.02 13.14
CA GLY A 147 -4.24 -1.19 13.84
C GLY A 147 -3.40 -0.80 15.06
N THR A 148 -2.52 0.20 14.92
CA THR A 148 -1.71 0.69 16.04
C THR A 148 -2.56 1.25 17.18
N VAL A 149 -3.67 1.92 16.86
CA VAL A 149 -4.61 2.42 17.88
C VAL A 149 -5.30 1.29 18.62
N GLU A 150 -5.67 0.21 17.94
CA GLU A 150 -6.25 -0.97 18.59
C GLU A 150 -5.26 -1.60 19.58
N ASP A 151 -3.99 -1.74 19.18
CA ASP A 151 -2.94 -2.29 20.04
C ASP A 151 -2.66 -1.38 21.25
N LEU A 152 -2.46 -0.08 21.02
CA LEU A 152 -2.25 0.90 22.09
C LEU A 152 -3.43 0.97 23.05
N GLN A 153 -4.66 0.83 22.55
CA GLN A 153 -5.86 0.80 23.38
C GLN A 153 -5.84 -0.42 24.32
N LYS A 154 -5.54 -1.61 23.81
CA LYS A 154 -5.44 -2.83 24.63
C LYS A 154 -4.32 -2.72 25.67
N GLU A 155 -3.16 -2.19 25.27
CA GLU A 155 -2.06 -1.97 26.20
C GLU A 155 -2.40 -0.94 27.28
N LEU A 156 -3.11 0.15 26.92
CA LEU A 156 -3.53 1.17 27.88
C LEU A 156 -4.52 0.58 28.87
N GLN A 157 -5.48 -0.20 28.40
CA GLN A 157 -6.43 -0.91 29.27
C GLN A 157 -5.70 -1.84 30.26
N GLY A 158 -4.69 -2.57 29.80
CA GLY A 158 -3.84 -3.41 30.65
C GLY A 158 -3.07 -2.60 31.70
N ALA A 159 -2.42 -1.51 31.28
CA ALA A 159 -1.66 -0.62 32.17
C ALA A 159 -2.55 0.04 33.24
N VAL A 160 -3.74 0.49 32.86
CA VAL A 160 -4.73 1.05 33.79
C VAL A 160 -5.17 0.01 34.82
N THR A 161 -5.42 -1.22 34.39
CA THR A 161 -5.80 -2.33 35.27
C THR A 161 -4.67 -2.68 36.25
N ALA A 162 -3.42 -2.63 35.79
CA ALA A 162 -2.24 -2.86 36.60
C ALA A 162 -1.84 -1.65 37.47
N GLN A 163 -2.52 -0.51 37.33
CA GLN A 163 -2.15 0.78 37.93
C GLN A 163 -0.71 1.24 37.59
N ASP A 164 -0.21 0.84 36.43
CA ASP A 164 1.12 1.21 35.95
C ASP A 164 1.08 2.62 35.33
N LYS A 165 1.38 3.61 36.17
CA LYS A 165 1.34 5.03 35.81
C LYS A 165 2.36 5.41 34.74
N ALA A 166 3.56 4.86 34.82
CA ALA A 166 4.64 5.17 33.88
C ALA A 166 4.25 4.69 32.47
N LYS A 167 3.79 3.43 32.39
CA LYS A 167 3.33 2.86 31.12
C LYS A 167 2.09 3.58 30.57
N CYS A 168 1.16 3.98 31.43
CA CYS A 168 0.00 4.79 31.00
C CYS A 168 0.45 6.11 30.34
N GLY A 169 1.42 6.82 30.93
CA GLY A 169 1.90 8.08 30.37
C GLY A 169 2.58 7.93 29.00
N GLU A 170 3.38 6.88 28.84
CA GLU A 170 3.99 6.54 27.54
C GLU A 170 2.93 6.25 26.47
N LEU A 171 1.96 5.38 26.79
CA LEU A 171 0.89 5.00 25.87
C LEU A 171 -0.02 6.16 25.48
N LEU A 172 -0.33 7.05 26.43
CA LEU A 172 -1.09 8.28 26.16
C LEU A 172 -0.33 9.24 25.24
N THR A 173 0.99 9.31 25.37
CA THR A 173 1.83 10.11 24.48
C THR A 173 1.81 9.54 23.06
N SER A 174 1.98 8.22 22.91
CA SER A 174 1.89 7.57 21.60
C SER A 174 0.51 7.72 20.95
N LEU A 175 -0.57 7.62 21.74
CA LEU A 175 -1.94 7.87 21.24
C LEU A 175 -2.12 9.34 20.81
N TYR A 176 -1.59 10.28 21.57
CA TYR A 176 -1.64 11.70 21.21
C TYR A 176 -0.94 11.98 19.87
N ASP A 177 0.26 11.45 19.67
CA ASP A 177 1.03 11.66 18.44
C ASP A 177 0.30 11.08 17.21
N LEU A 178 -0.28 9.89 17.33
CA LEU A 178 -1.07 9.28 16.25
C LEU A 178 -2.29 10.11 15.86
N LEU A 179 -3.02 10.65 16.84
CA LEU A 179 -4.19 11.48 16.61
C LEU A 179 -3.82 12.83 16.01
N LYS A 180 -2.78 13.48 16.54
CA LYS A 180 -2.30 14.78 16.09
C LYS A 180 -1.83 14.73 14.63
N GLU A 181 -1.12 13.67 14.25
CA GLU A 181 -0.64 13.47 12.88
C GLU A 181 -1.73 13.00 11.89
N SER A 182 -2.98 12.90 12.34
CA SER A 182 -4.12 12.45 11.52
C SER A 182 -3.87 11.08 10.86
N LYS A 183 -3.11 10.21 11.54
CA LYS A 183 -2.81 8.85 11.07
C LYS A 183 -3.94 7.86 11.36
N VAL A 184 -5.05 8.31 11.94
CA VAL A 184 -6.17 7.48 12.39
C VAL A 184 -7.48 8.19 12.07
N THR A 185 -8.49 7.43 11.66
CA THR A 185 -9.84 7.97 11.43
C THR A 185 -10.65 8.04 12.73
N TRP A 186 -11.62 8.96 12.78
CA TRP A 186 -12.58 9.03 13.90
C TRP A 186 -13.30 7.69 14.12
N ASP A 187 -13.64 6.99 13.04
CA ASP A 187 -14.32 5.69 13.13
C ASP A 187 -13.47 4.62 13.82
N ALA A 188 -12.16 4.57 13.57
CA ALA A 188 -11.26 3.65 14.26
C ALA A 188 -11.19 3.98 15.77
N VAL A 189 -11.04 5.26 16.12
CA VAL A 189 -11.01 5.73 17.52
C VAL A 189 -12.32 5.41 18.25
N ARG A 190 -13.46 5.64 17.58
CA ARG A 190 -14.81 5.36 18.11
C ARG A 190 -15.04 3.86 18.29
N THR A 191 -14.67 3.05 17.31
CA THR A 191 -14.85 1.59 17.32
C THR A 191 -14.01 0.94 18.41
N CYS A 192 -12.76 1.37 18.56
CA CYS A 192 -11.85 0.88 19.61
C CYS A 192 -12.19 1.43 21.01
N LYS A 193 -13.15 2.36 21.12
CA LYS A 193 -13.57 2.98 22.40
C LYS A 193 -12.42 3.64 23.17
N VAL A 194 -11.42 4.17 22.47
CA VAL A 194 -10.21 4.77 23.05
C VAL A 194 -10.52 5.82 24.11
N GLY A 195 -11.54 6.66 23.88
CA GLY A 195 -11.95 7.70 24.83
C GLY A 195 -12.37 7.16 26.20
N LYS A 196 -12.90 5.93 26.28
CA LYS A 196 -13.24 5.29 27.55
C LYS A 196 -11.99 4.96 28.35
N ASP A 197 -10.98 4.37 27.71
CA ASP A 197 -9.77 3.93 28.38
C ASP A 197 -8.86 5.10 28.76
N VAL A 198 -8.80 6.14 27.91
CA VAL A 198 -8.19 7.42 28.27
C VAL A 198 -8.88 8.04 29.48
N GLY A 199 -10.21 8.01 29.53
CA GLY A 199 -10.98 8.46 30.68
C GLY A 199 -10.76 7.64 31.96
N ASN A 200 -10.43 6.35 31.83
CA ASN A 200 -10.05 5.51 32.97
C ASN A 200 -8.63 5.82 33.45
N ALA A 201 -7.68 6.06 32.54
CA ALA A 201 -6.33 6.50 32.88
C ALA A 201 -6.33 7.84 33.66
N MET A 202 -7.21 8.78 33.29
CA MET A 202 -7.40 10.04 34.05
C MET A 202 -7.82 9.83 35.51
N LYS A 203 -8.51 8.72 35.81
CA LYS A 203 -9.05 8.43 37.14
C LYS A 203 -8.04 7.71 38.05
N MET A 204 -6.83 7.44 37.57
CA MET A 204 -5.77 6.79 38.36
C MET A 204 -5.16 7.68 39.45
N GLY A 205 -5.58 8.94 39.56
CA GLY A 205 -5.15 9.86 40.63
C GLY A 205 -3.74 10.42 40.44
N ASP A 206 -3.16 10.26 39.25
CA ASP A 206 -1.86 10.84 38.88
C ASP A 206 -2.05 12.13 38.06
N PRO A 207 -1.58 13.31 38.52
CA PRO A 207 -1.79 14.58 37.83
C PRO A 207 -1.18 14.64 36.43
N ASP A 208 -0.01 14.04 36.22
CA ASP A 208 0.72 14.08 34.95
C ASP A 208 0.03 13.21 33.90
N THR A 209 -0.34 11.98 34.28
CA THR A 209 -1.16 11.08 33.47
C THR A 209 -2.51 11.73 33.11
N ALA A 210 -3.15 12.40 34.07
CA ALA A 210 -4.41 13.11 33.83
C ALA A 210 -4.24 14.29 32.87
N ALA A 211 -3.13 15.03 32.93
CA ALA A 211 -2.83 16.12 32.02
C ALA A 211 -2.59 15.62 30.58
N GLN A 212 -1.84 14.53 30.42
CA GLN A 212 -1.61 13.89 29.12
C GLN A 212 -2.92 13.34 28.52
N ALA A 213 -3.71 12.65 29.32
CA ALA A 213 -5.00 12.12 28.88
C ALA A 213 -5.98 13.22 28.44
N ARG A 214 -5.96 14.40 29.09
CA ARG A 214 -6.75 15.56 28.62
C ARG A 214 -6.35 16.03 27.23
N LYS A 215 -5.05 16.02 26.90
CA LYS A 215 -4.57 16.35 25.54
C LYS A 215 -5.10 15.34 24.52
N VAL A 216 -5.03 14.06 24.85
CA VAL A 216 -5.60 12.99 24.00
C VAL A 216 -7.10 13.21 23.78
N VAL A 217 -7.88 13.51 24.83
CA VAL A 217 -9.32 13.79 24.70
C VAL A 217 -9.59 14.99 23.80
N GLN A 218 -8.81 16.06 23.89
CA GLN A 218 -8.95 17.23 23.02
C GLN A 218 -8.73 16.88 21.54
N GLU A 219 -7.71 16.07 21.23
CA GLU A 219 -7.46 15.62 19.86
C GLU A 219 -8.55 14.66 19.37
N ILE A 220 -9.07 13.79 20.23
CA ILE A 220 -10.24 12.95 19.90
C ILE A 220 -11.45 13.81 19.53
N GLN A 221 -11.71 14.89 20.29
CA GLN A 221 -12.80 15.82 20.00
C GLN A 221 -12.56 16.59 18.69
N ALA A 222 -11.32 17.05 18.45
CA ALA A 222 -10.96 17.71 17.20
C ALA A 222 -11.15 16.77 16.00
N LEU A 223 -10.75 15.50 16.13
CA LEU A 223 -10.94 14.48 15.10
C LEU A 223 -12.42 14.20 14.83
N ALA A 224 -13.25 14.11 15.88
CA ALA A 224 -14.70 13.95 15.73
C ALA A 224 -15.36 15.16 15.05
N GLN A 225 -14.90 16.39 15.35
CA GLN A 225 -15.39 17.60 14.69
C GLN A 225 -15.02 17.64 13.21
N ARG A 226 -13.78 17.29 12.84
CA ARG A 226 -13.35 17.20 11.44
C ARG A 226 -14.20 16.17 10.67
N ALA A 227 -14.39 14.99 11.25
CA ALA A 227 -15.24 13.95 10.66
C ALA A 227 -16.70 14.40 10.50
N GLY A 228 -17.25 15.15 11.46
CA GLY A 228 -18.59 15.73 11.38
C GLY A 228 -18.76 16.79 10.28
N LEU A 229 -17.67 17.43 9.86
CA LEU A 229 -17.60 18.37 8.75
C LEU A 229 -17.31 17.70 7.40
N GLY A 230 -17.07 16.38 7.39
CA GLY A 230 -16.68 15.62 6.19
C GLY A 230 -15.23 15.86 5.74
N LEU A 231 -14.36 16.27 6.68
CA LEU A 231 -12.92 16.52 6.49
C LEU A 231 -12.10 15.41 7.15
#